data_AF-V2WP00-F1
#
_entry.id   AF-V2WP00-F1
#
_cell.length_a   1.000
_cell.length_b   1.000
_cell.length_c   1.000
_cell.angle_alpha   90.00
_cell.angle_beta   90.00
_cell.angle_gamma   90.00
#
_symmetry.space_group_name_H-M   'P 1'
#
loop_
_entity.id
_entity.type
_entity.pdbx_description
1 polymer ?
#
loop_
_entity_poly.entity_id
_entity_poly.type
_entity_poly.pdbx_seq_one_letter_code
_entity_poly.pdbx_strand_id
1 'polypeptide(L)'
;MPQTKPPEISKVCEAEIDRQKAEDVYKAAEENTQQAFECLNESAKALNISLANIQLLFSTSTESDSSQGSLPPTPRTPSRSHTSITVITPGHSPVPCTPGGSIRSTSVVPEEELLLGCKSTRYVVYLREGKCDGIFLCWRDLLLCQLQGAASVVENYQPAVYKGFKNSSLAESYYAECKRDGVLDVLKEEPSAPKHPFFYIVTRGVQPRVYNNRLQLMLKGLQWRRGLVTTFKGPKHEADALFQEWLKDGYVERLAVATSTL
;
A
#
# COMPACT_ATOMS: atom_id res chain seq x y z
N MET A 1 48.89 -27.91 -3.90
CA MET A 1 47.49 -28.21 -3.52
C MET A 1 46.81 -26.88 -3.21
N PRO A 2 46.12 -26.26 -4.16
CA PRO A 2 45.42 -25.00 -3.90
C PRO A 2 44.19 -25.27 -3.02
N GLN A 3 44.09 -24.57 -1.88
CA GLN A 3 42.93 -24.63 -1.01
C GLN A 3 41.75 -23.94 -1.71
N THR A 4 40.75 -24.71 -2.09
CA THR A 4 39.45 -24.23 -2.60
C THR A 4 38.70 -23.58 -1.45
N LYS A 5 38.57 -22.25 -1.51
CA LYS A 5 37.77 -21.43 -0.60
C LYS A 5 36.29 -21.87 -0.73
N PRO A 6 35.60 -22.26 0.36
CA PRO A 6 34.21 -22.69 0.27
C PRO A 6 33.30 -21.54 -0.21
N PRO A 7 32.24 -21.85 -0.97
CA PRO A 7 31.45 -20.86 -1.69
C PRO A 7 30.61 -19.97 -0.75
N GLU A 8 30.67 -18.66 -0.99
CA GLU A 8 29.98 -17.57 -0.29
C GLU A 8 28.43 -17.63 -0.37
N ILE A 9 27.90 -18.59 -1.14
CA ILE A 9 26.47 -18.81 -1.43
C ILE A 9 25.66 -19.14 -0.16
N SER A 10 26.25 -19.80 0.83
CA SER A 10 25.53 -20.24 2.04
C SER A 10 24.99 -19.06 2.86
N LYS A 11 25.77 -17.98 2.97
CA LYS A 11 25.44 -16.86 3.85
C LYS A 11 24.27 -16.02 3.35
N VAL A 12 24.12 -15.91 2.03
CA VAL A 12 23.03 -15.13 1.42
C VAL A 12 21.69 -15.86 1.53
N CYS A 13 21.66 -17.20 1.36
CA CYS A 13 20.41 -17.93 1.60
C CYS A 13 20.03 -17.96 3.08
N GLU A 14 20.98 -18.01 4.01
CA GLU A 14 20.68 -17.90 5.45
C GLU A 14 20.04 -16.54 5.79
N ALA A 15 20.63 -15.44 5.31
CA ALA A 15 20.09 -14.10 5.56
C ALA A 15 18.68 -13.92 4.98
N GLU A 16 18.39 -14.50 3.82
CA GLU A 16 17.07 -14.42 3.18
C GLU A 16 16.02 -15.26 3.91
N ILE A 17 16.39 -16.45 4.39
CA ILE A 17 15.53 -17.28 5.24
C ILE A 17 15.17 -16.51 6.52
N ASP A 18 16.14 -15.84 7.12
CA ASP A 18 15.91 -15.05 8.34
C ASP A 18 15.06 -13.80 8.05
N ARG A 19 15.23 -13.17 6.88
CA ARG A 19 14.37 -12.07 6.41
C ARG A 19 12.92 -12.53 6.26
N GLN A 20 12.68 -13.68 5.61
CA GLN A 20 11.33 -14.22 5.41
C GLN A 20 10.66 -14.57 6.75
N LYS A 21 11.41 -15.17 7.68
CA LYS A 21 10.91 -15.43 9.04
C LYS A 21 10.54 -14.13 9.76
N ALA A 22 11.34 -13.08 9.60
CA ALA A 22 11.04 -11.79 10.21
C ALA A 22 9.78 -11.15 9.61
N GLU A 23 9.57 -11.27 8.29
CA GLU A 23 8.33 -10.81 7.62
C GLU A 23 7.10 -11.59 8.10
N ASP A 24 7.21 -12.90 8.28
CA ASP A 24 6.11 -13.74 8.78
C ASP A 24 5.76 -13.37 10.23
N VAL A 25 6.77 -13.13 11.09
CA VAL A 25 6.58 -12.66 12.47
C VAL A 25 5.93 -11.28 12.48
N TYR A 26 6.36 -10.37 11.61
CA TYR A 26 5.77 -9.03 11.50
C TYR A 26 4.30 -9.11 11.08
N LYS A 27 3.97 -9.94 10.10
CA LYS A 27 2.59 -10.13 9.63
C LYS A 27 1.69 -10.73 10.72
N ALA A 28 2.19 -11.74 11.46
CA ALA A 28 1.46 -12.30 12.59
C ALA A 28 1.23 -11.27 13.71
N ALA A 29 2.20 -10.37 13.95
CA ALA A 29 2.03 -9.27 14.89
C ALA A 29 0.97 -8.27 14.41
N GLU A 30 0.95 -7.92 13.13
CA GLU A 30 -0.07 -7.04 12.53
C GLU A 30 -1.48 -7.63 12.68
N GLU A 31 -1.66 -8.91 12.36
CA GLU A 31 -2.95 -9.62 12.54
C GLU A 31 -3.39 -9.63 14.01
N ASN A 32 -2.47 -9.86 14.95
CA ASN A 32 -2.76 -9.82 16.38
C ASN A 32 -3.16 -8.41 16.85
N THR A 33 -2.49 -7.35 16.35
CA THR A 33 -2.88 -5.97 16.68
C THR A 33 -4.26 -5.61 16.15
N GLN A 34 -4.60 -6.06 14.94
CA GLN A 34 -5.92 -5.85 14.35
C GLN A 34 -7.01 -6.55 15.16
N GLN A 35 -6.78 -7.80 15.58
CA GLN A 35 -7.69 -8.54 16.44
C GLN A 35 -7.89 -7.85 17.80
N ALA A 36 -6.82 -7.32 18.39
CA ALA A 36 -6.90 -6.56 19.65
C ALA A 36 -7.76 -5.30 19.50
N PHE A 37 -7.64 -4.57 18.39
CA PHE A 37 -8.49 -3.40 18.10
C PHE A 37 -9.96 -3.78 17.95
N GLU A 38 -10.27 -4.91 17.29
CA GLU A 38 -11.64 -5.40 17.17
C GLU A 38 -12.24 -5.77 18.53
N CYS A 39 -11.49 -6.49 19.37
CA CYS A 39 -11.91 -6.80 20.74
C CYS A 39 -12.16 -5.55 21.59
N LEU A 40 -11.31 -4.52 21.46
CA LEU A 40 -11.47 -3.25 22.16
C LEU A 40 -12.75 -2.52 21.71
N ASN A 41 -13.01 -2.52 20.40
CA ASN A 41 -14.21 -1.88 19.83
C ASN A 41 -15.50 -2.56 20.31
N GLU A 42 -15.54 -3.90 20.34
CA GLU A 42 -16.69 -4.64 20.88
C GLU A 42 -16.88 -4.39 22.38
N SER A 43 -15.79 -4.30 23.15
CA SER A 43 -15.85 -3.95 24.57
C SER A 43 -16.40 -2.54 24.80
N ALA A 44 -16.01 -1.57 23.96
CA ALA A 44 -16.53 -0.20 24.02
C ALA A 44 -18.04 -0.14 23.71
N LYS A 45 -18.52 -0.92 22.74
CA LYS A 45 -19.96 -1.06 22.45
C LYS A 45 -20.72 -1.63 23.64
N ALA A 46 -20.21 -2.70 24.25
CA ALA A 46 -20.83 -3.32 25.43
C ALA A 46 -20.91 -2.34 26.61
N LEU A 47 -19.85 -1.57 26.84
CA LEU A 47 -19.82 -0.52 27.88
C LEU A 47 -20.86 0.57 27.61
N ASN A 48 -20.99 1.04 26.37
CA ASN A 48 -22.01 2.02 26.00
C ASN A 48 -23.44 1.52 26.26
N ILE A 49 -23.73 0.26 25.92
CA ILE A 49 -25.03 -0.37 26.21
C ILE A 49 -25.27 -0.43 27.73
N SER A 50 -24.26 -0.81 28.51
CA SER A 50 -24.36 -0.87 29.97
C SER A 50 -24.64 0.52 30.58
N LEU A 51 -23.93 1.56 30.13
CA LEU A 51 -24.16 2.94 30.58
C LEU A 51 -25.59 3.43 30.25
N ALA A 52 -26.10 3.12 29.07
CA ALA A 52 -27.47 3.48 28.69
C ALA A 52 -28.51 2.82 29.62
N ASN A 53 -28.32 1.55 29.97
CA ASN A 53 -29.19 0.84 30.91
C ASN A 53 -29.14 1.44 32.32
N ILE A 54 -27.97 1.86 32.77
CA ILE A 54 -27.81 2.54 34.07
C ILE A 54 -28.57 3.88 34.07
N GLN A 55 -28.45 4.69 33.00
CA GLN A 55 -29.20 5.95 32.89
C GLN A 55 -30.71 5.75 32.91
N LEU A 56 -31.21 4.67 32.30
CA LEU A 56 -32.63 4.31 32.33
C LEU A 56 -33.11 4.04 33.77
N LEU A 57 -32.31 3.32 34.57
CA LEU A 57 -32.65 2.99 35.96
C LEU A 57 -32.78 4.23 36.87
N PHE A 58 -32.00 5.29 36.61
CA PHE A 58 -32.07 6.53 37.39
C PHE A 58 -33.13 7.52 36.91
N SER A 59 -33.73 7.30 35.74
CA SER A 59 -34.73 8.21 35.17
C SER A 59 -36.17 7.94 35.63
N THR A 60 -36.42 6.87 36.38
CA THR A 60 -37.78 6.41 36.76
C THR A 60 -38.28 6.91 38.13
N SER A 61 -37.61 7.85 38.78
CA SER A 61 -38.06 8.43 40.06
C SER A 61 -38.36 9.92 39.95
N THR A 62 -39.40 10.28 39.20
CA THR A 62 -39.99 11.65 39.28
C THR A 62 -41.51 11.64 39.08
N GLU A 63 -42.22 11.02 40.01
CA GLU A 63 -43.63 11.29 40.36
C GLU A 63 -43.63 11.37 41.90
N SER A 64 -44.19 12.31 42.64
CA SER A 64 -44.93 13.56 42.44
C SER A 64 -44.88 14.26 43.81
N ASP A 65 -44.75 15.59 43.89
CA ASP A 65 -45.79 16.37 44.57
C ASP A 65 -45.67 17.88 44.32
N SER A 66 -46.85 18.45 44.19
CA SER A 66 -47.17 19.85 43.96
C SER A 66 -46.96 20.72 45.21
N SER A 67 -46.50 21.97 45.04
CA SER A 67 -47.03 23.16 45.73
C SER A 67 -46.30 24.46 45.33
N GLN A 68 -47.10 25.50 45.09
CA GLN A 68 -46.73 26.88 44.76
C GLN A 68 -45.86 27.57 45.83
N GLY A 69 -44.98 28.48 45.40
CA GLY A 69 -44.34 29.45 46.29
C GLY A 69 -43.35 30.37 45.56
N SER A 70 -43.66 31.66 45.52
CA SER A 70 -42.92 32.77 44.91
C SER A 70 -41.56 33.10 45.57
N LEU A 71 -40.58 33.53 44.75
CA LEU A 71 -39.44 34.50 44.91
C LEU A 71 -38.83 34.78 46.32
N PRO A 72 -37.52 35.12 46.51
CA PRO A 72 -36.75 36.08 45.69
C PRO A 72 -35.21 35.73 45.62
N PRO A 73 -34.20 36.65 45.48
CA PRO A 73 -33.00 36.41 44.68
C PRO A 73 -31.72 36.07 45.47
N THR A 74 -30.74 35.48 44.77
CA THR A 74 -29.25 35.43 44.94
C THR A 74 -28.64 35.45 46.36
N PRO A 75 -27.63 34.58 46.60
CA PRO A 75 -26.29 35.13 46.73
C PRO A 75 -25.16 34.31 46.06
N ARG A 76 -24.01 34.97 46.04
CA ARG A 76 -22.75 34.74 45.31
C ARG A 76 -21.81 33.68 45.93
N THR A 77 -21.08 32.96 45.05
CA THR A 77 -19.70 32.36 45.13
C THR A 77 -19.35 31.36 46.26
N PRO A 78 -18.30 30.48 46.16
CA PRO A 78 -16.97 30.61 45.53
C PRO A 78 -16.68 29.59 44.40
N SER A 79 -16.12 30.01 43.26
CA SER A 79 -14.68 30.04 42.96
C SER A 79 -13.92 28.78 43.41
N ARG A 80 -13.76 27.81 42.51
CA ARG A 80 -12.88 26.65 42.69
C ARG A 80 -11.79 26.67 41.62
N SER A 81 -10.64 27.18 42.05
CA SER A 81 -9.26 26.92 41.60
C SER A 81 -9.04 26.42 40.16
N HIS A 82 -8.47 27.32 39.35
CA HIS A 82 -7.64 27.02 38.20
C HIS A 82 -6.53 26.03 38.55
N THR A 83 -6.47 24.89 37.86
CA THR A 83 -5.22 24.13 37.71
C THR A 83 -4.53 24.65 36.46
N SER A 84 -3.60 25.57 36.66
CA SER A 84 -2.67 26.05 35.64
C SER A 84 -1.69 24.93 35.30
N ILE A 85 -1.76 24.37 34.10
CA ILE A 85 -0.66 23.57 33.55
C ILE A 85 0.38 24.55 33.03
N THR A 86 1.49 24.63 33.75
CA THR A 86 2.67 25.41 33.37
C THR A 86 3.30 24.80 32.12
N VAL A 87 3.20 25.53 31.01
CA VAL A 87 4.04 25.35 29.82
C VAL A 87 5.47 25.74 30.19
N ILE A 88 6.40 24.78 30.16
CA ILE A 88 7.83 25.04 30.28
C ILE A 88 8.42 25.10 28.87
N THR A 89 8.71 26.31 28.42
CA THR A 89 9.69 26.65 27.38
C THR A 89 10.12 28.08 27.73
N PRO A 90 11.41 28.41 27.94
CA PRO A 90 12.35 28.52 26.81
C PRO A 90 13.83 28.26 27.14
N GLY A 91 14.62 28.01 26.08
CA GLY A 91 16.07 27.97 26.16
C GLY A 91 16.71 27.95 24.78
N HIS A 92 16.63 29.07 24.06
CA HIS A 92 17.50 29.36 22.92
C HIS A 92 18.97 29.24 23.33
N SER A 93 19.73 28.44 22.59
CA SER A 93 21.19 28.55 22.52
C SER A 93 21.61 28.50 21.05
N PRO A 94 22.52 29.38 20.61
CA PRO A 94 22.74 29.68 19.21
C PRO A 94 23.60 28.62 18.53
N VAL A 95 23.27 28.42 17.26
CA VAL A 95 24.05 27.75 16.24
C VAL A 95 25.45 28.35 16.15
N PRO A 96 26.48 27.53 15.86
CA PRO A 96 27.43 27.90 14.82
C PRO A 96 27.37 26.91 13.66
N CYS A 97 27.01 27.44 12.49
CA CYS A 97 27.19 26.80 11.20
C CYS A 97 28.68 26.65 10.97
N THR A 98 29.13 25.43 10.65
CA THR A 98 30.40 25.24 9.95
C THR A 98 30.12 24.41 8.69
N PRO A 99 30.30 24.97 7.48
CA PRO A 99 30.25 24.22 6.24
C PRO A 99 31.64 23.64 5.92
N GLY A 100 31.74 22.34 5.62
CA GLY A 100 32.97 21.77 5.04
C GLY A 100 33.46 20.40 5.52
N GLY A 101 32.58 19.46 5.87
CA GLY A 101 32.97 18.08 6.19
C GLY A 101 32.64 17.12 5.05
N SER A 102 33.63 16.75 4.23
CA SER A 102 33.50 15.65 3.26
C SER A 102 33.64 14.33 3.98
N ILE A 103 32.51 13.68 4.28
CA ILE A 103 32.49 12.31 4.80
C ILE A 103 32.45 11.37 3.59
N ARG A 104 33.60 10.79 3.25
CA ARG A 104 33.67 9.63 2.34
C ARG A 104 33.00 8.46 3.03
N SER A 105 31.76 8.19 2.66
CA SER A 105 31.09 6.95 3.00
C SER A 105 31.64 5.84 2.10
N THR A 106 32.64 5.10 2.57
CA THR A 106 33.01 3.81 1.98
C THR A 106 31.99 2.77 2.45
N SER A 107 30.81 2.78 1.85
CA SER A 107 29.88 1.67 1.93
C SER A 107 30.33 0.63 0.90
N VAL A 108 31.10 -0.35 1.38
CA VAL A 108 31.34 -1.59 0.64
C VAL A 108 30.07 -2.42 0.84
N VAL A 109 29.19 -2.39 -0.16
CA VAL A 109 28.06 -3.31 -0.27
C VAL A 109 28.49 -4.43 -1.22
N PRO A 110 28.71 -5.67 -0.75
CA PRO A 110 28.82 -6.81 -1.63
C PRO A 110 27.41 -7.35 -1.88
N GLU A 111 26.69 -6.72 -2.80
CA GLU A 111 25.36 -7.17 -3.23
C GLU A 111 25.28 -7.09 -4.76
N GLU A 112 25.93 -8.03 -5.45
CA GLU A 112 25.63 -8.37 -6.86
C GLU A 112 26.56 -9.50 -7.35
N GLU A 113 26.39 -10.74 -6.91
CA GLU A 113 26.95 -11.86 -7.71
C GLU A 113 26.37 -13.26 -7.47
N LEU A 114 25.23 -13.42 -6.78
CA LEU A 114 24.74 -14.76 -6.41
C LEU A 114 23.43 -15.22 -7.06
N LEU A 115 22.88 -14.46 -8.00
CA LEU A 115 21.84 -14.97 -8.90
C LEU A 115 22.46 -15.31 -10.25
N LEU A 116 23.29 -16.36 -10.29
CA LEU A 116 23.91 -16.90 -11.51
C LEU A 116 22.85 -17.02 -12.63
N GLY A 117 22.85 -16.08 -13.57
CA GLY A 117 22.06 -16.09 -14.79
C GLY A 117 20.74 -15.31 -14.79
N CYS A 118 20.29 -14.69 -13.69
CA CYS A 118 19.09 -13.85 -13.72
C CYS A 118 19.43 -12.42 -14.15
N LYS A 119 18.99 -12.01 -15.35
CA LYS A 119 19.19 -10.64 -15.89
C LYS A 119 18.39 -9.56 -15.16
N SER A 120 17.59 -9.93 -14.17
CA SER A 120 16.72 -9.03 -13.40
C SER A 120 16.78 -9.45 -11.94
N THR A 121 16.84 -8.46 -11.06
CA THR A 121 16.96 -8.64 -9.61
C THR A 121 15.59 -8.83 -8.95
N ARG A 122 14.53 -8.25 -9.52
CA ARG A 122 13.14 -8.47 -9.07
C ARG A 122 12.17 -8.56 -10.24
N TYR A 123 11.07 -9.27 -10.02
CA TYR A 123 9.98 -9.43 -10.97
C TYR A 123 8.70 -8.97 -10.31
N VAL A 124 7.94 -8.13 -11.00
CA VAL A 124 6.58 -7.77 -10.58
C VAL A 124 5.61 -8.58 -11.41
N VAL A 125 4.69 -9.29 -10.75
CA VAL A 125 3.67 -10.14 -11.39
C VAL A 125 2.29 -9.69 -10.93
N TYR A 126 1.39 -9.50 -11.89
CA TYR A 126 -0.01 -9.20 -11.62
C TYR A 126 -0.91 -10.32 -12.14
N LEU A 127 -1.82 -10.77 -11.28
CA LEU A 127 -2.73 -11.89 -11.52
C LEU A 127 -4.18 -11.50 -11.26
N ARG A 128 -5.09 -12.44 -11.59
CA ARG A 128 -6.53 -12.37 -11.34
C ARG A 128 -6.86 -12.40 -9.85
N GLU A 129 -8.08 -11.97 -9.54
CA GLU A 129 -8.83 -12.31 -8.33
C GLU A 129 -8.67 -13.79 -7.94
N GLY A 130 -8.31 -14.01 -6.67
CA GLY A 130 -8.05 -15.34 -6.10
C GLY A 130 -6.62 -15.87 -6.25
N LYS A 131 -5.73 -15.19 -6.99
CA LYS A 131 -4.29 -15.49 -7.04
C LYS A 131 -3.47 -14.32 -6.51
N CYS A 132 -2.32 -14.62 -5.89
CA CYS A 132 -1.45 -13.62 -5.30
C CYS A 132 -0.69 -12.84 -6.39
N ASP A 133 -0.99 -11.54 -6.54
CA ASP A 133 -0.07 -10.60 -7.19
C ASP A 133 1.07 -10.23 -6.23
N GLY A 134 2.22 -9.81 -6.75
CA GLY A 134 3.34 -9.48 -5.89
C GLY A 134 4.68 -9.25 -6.59
N ILE A 135 5.71 -9.08 -5.75
CA ILE A 135 7.09 -8.92 -6.14
C ILE A 135 7.83 -10.22 -5.83
N PHE A 136 8.55 -10.75 -6.82
CA PHE A 136 9.28 -12.00 -6.76
C PHE A 136 10.78 -11.73 -6.95
N LEU A 137 11.61 -12.42 -6.20
CA LEU A 137 13.07 -12.26 -6.25
C LEU A 137 13.69 -12.98 -7.46
N CYS A 138 13.02 -14.01 -7.98
CA CYS A 138 13.53 -14.85 -9.05
C CYS A 138 12.44 -15.22 -10.04
N TRP A 139 12.85 -15.53 -11.29
CA TRP A 139 11.93 -16.01 -12.30
C TRP A 139 11.54 -17.47 -12.04
N ARG A 140 12.50 -18.36 -11.80
CA ARG A 140 12.23 -19.79 -11.53
C ARG A 140 12.26 -20.06 -10.03
N ASP A 141 11.55 -21.09 -9.61
CA ASP A 141 11.60 -21.56 -8.23
C ASP A 141 13.03 -21.93 -7.83
N LEU A 142 13.44 -21.51 -6.64
CA LEU A 142 14.74 -21.85 -6.05
C LEU A 142 14.52 -22.91 -4.96
N LEU A 143 14.56 -24.18 -5.37
CA LEU A 143 14.30 -25.34 -4.51
C LEU A 143 15.17 -25.37 -3.25
N LEU A 144 16.44 -24.93 -3.36
CA LEU A 144 17.39 -24.92 -2.25
C LEU A 144 16.94 -24.04 -1.08
N CYS A 145 16.27 -22.92 -1.37
CA CYS A 145 15.86 -21.94 -0.36
C CYS A 145 14.32 -21.85 -0.29
N GLN A 146 13.62 -22.85 -0.86
CA GLN A 146 12.15 -22.97 -0.91
C GLN A 146 11.42 -21.70 -1.38
N LEU A 147 12.08 -20.92 -2.23
CA LEU A 147 11.54 -19.66 -2.76
C LEU A 147 10.76 -19.95 -4.04
N GLN A 148 9.48 -19.56 -4.05
CA GLN A 148 8.64 -19.60 -5.24
C GLN A 148 9.05 -18.47 -6.20
N GLY A 149 9.30 -18.83 -7.45
CA GLY A 149 9.62 -17.90 -8.53
C GLY A 149 8.37 -17.40 -9.25
N ALA A 150 8.52 -16.29 -9.98
CA ALA A 150 7.42 -15.71 -10.76
C ALA A 150 6.84 -16.69 -11.81
N ALA A 151 7.66 -17.58 -12.37
CA ALA A 151 7.28 -18.52 -13.43
C ALA A 151 6.19 -19.49 -12.98
N SER A 152 6.34 -20.13 -11.82
CA SER A 152 5.36 -21.12 -11.32
C SER A 152 3.99 -20.48 -11.05
N VAL A 153 3.99 -19.19 -10.74
CA VAL A 153 2.79 -18.40 -10.53
C VAL A 153 2.07 -18.04 -11.83
N VAL A 154 2.82 -17.77 -12.92
CA VAL A 154 2.24 -17.38 -14.23
C VAL A 154 1.99 -18.54 -15.19
N GLU A 155 2.67 -19.69 -15.03
CA GLU A 155 2.70 -20.79 -16.00
C GLU A 155 1.30 -21.30 -16.39
N ASN A 156 0.35 -21.24 -15.45
CA ASN A 156 -1.03 -21.69 -15.66
C ASN A 156 -2.04 -20.53 -15.84
N TYR A 157 -1.58 -19.33 -16.20
CA TYR A 157 -2.44 -18.15 -16.40
C TYR A 157 -1.96 -17.27 -17.55
N GLN A 158 -2.44 -17.58 -18.75
CA GLN A 158 -2.21 -16.80 -19.98
C GLN A 158 -2.45 -15.27 -19.87
N PRO A 159 -3.45 -14.78 -19.10
CA PRO A 159 -3.68 -13.33 -18.96
C PRO A 159 -2.74 -12.63 -17.97
N ALA A 160 -1.75 -13.32 -17.39
CA ALA A 160 -0.78 -12.73 -16.49
C ALA A 160 0.03 -11.64 -17.21
N VAL A 161 0.33 -10.57 -16.47
CA VAL A 161 1.28 -9.54 -16.92
C VAL A 161 2.40 -9.45 -15.92
N TYR A 162 3.64 -9.57 -16.39
CA TYR A 162 4.83 -9.51 -15.56
C TYR A 162 5.94 -8.67 -16.19
N LYS A 163 6.82 -8.13 -15.34
CA LYS A 163 8.04 -7.43 -15.77
C LYS A 163 9.19 -7.70 -14.82
N GLY A 164 10.34 -8.02 -15.39
CA GLY A 164 11.63 -8.01 -14.70
C GLY A 164 12.20 -6.60 -14.59
N PHE A 165 12.74 -6.27 -13.42
CA PHE A 165 13.42 -5.03 -13.11
C PHE A 165 14.87 -5.35 -12.72
N LYS A 166 15.81 -4.51 -13.17
CA LYS A 166 17.21 -4.57 -12.74
C LYS A 166 17.43 -3.90 -11.37
N ASN A 167 16.57 -2.95 -11.00
CA ASN A 167 16.65 -2.22 -9.76
C ASN A 167 15.48 -2.64 -8.85
N SER A 168 15.81 -3.21 -7.69
CA SER A 168 14.83 -3.69 -6.69
C SER A 168 13.92 -2.57 -6.19
N SER A 169 14.51 -1.45 -5.78
CA SER A 169 13.78 -0.29 -5.25
C SER A 169 12.81 0.29 -6.28
N LEU A 170 13.16 0.26 -7.56
CA LEU A 170 12.28 0.70 -8.63
C LEU A 170 11.07 -0.24 -8.78
N ALA A 171 11.29 -1.55 -8.72
CA ALA A 171 10.22 -2.55 -8.79
C ALA A 171 9.21 -2.35 -7.64
N GLU A 172 9.72 -2.18 -6.42
CA GLU A 172 8.92 -1.93 -5.22
C GLU A 172 8.15 -0.61 -5.30
N SER A 173 8.82 0.47 -5.68
CA SER A 173 8.18 1.77 -5.83
C SER A 173 7.05 1.73 -6.86
N TYR A 174 7.27 1.05 -7.99
CA TYR A 174 6.29 0.95 -9.07
C TYR A 174 5.12 0.06 -8.68
N TYR A 175 5.38 -1.07 -8.02
CA TYR A 175 4.33 -1.93 -7.47
C TYR A 175 3.47 -1.19 -6.45
N ALA A 176 4.10 -0.47 -5.50
CA ALA A 176 3.39 0.33 -4.50
C ALA A 176 2.56 1.46 -5.13
N GLU A 177 3.09 2.11 -6.18
CA GLU A 177 2.37 3.06 -7.02
C GLU A 177 1.12 2.45 -7.65
N CYS A 178 1.24 1.29 -8.31
CA CYS A 178 0.10 0.61 -8.93
C CYS A 178 -0.95 0.15 -7.90
N LYS A 179 -0.50 -0.34 -6.74
CA LYS A 179 -1.38 -0.76 -5.64
C LYS A 179 -2.18 0.42 -5.08
N ARG A 180 -1.53 1.57 -4.87
CA ARG A 180 -2.17 2.78 -4.33
C ARG A 180 -3.25 3.34 -5.25
N ASP A 181 -2.99 3.35 -6.55
CA ASP A 181 -3.90 3.93 -7.55
C ASP A 181 -4.97 2.93 -8.04
N GLY A 182 -5.07 1.74 -7.44
CA GLY A 182 -6.09 0.74 -7.79
C GLY A 182 -5.88 0.07 -9.16
N VAL A 183 -4.70 0.23 -9.78
CA VAL A 183 -4.38 -0.40 -11.07
C VAL A 183 -4.47 -1.93 -10.96
N LEU A 184 -4.11 -2.48 -9.80
CA LEU A 184 -4.16 -3.93 -9.56
C LEU A 184 -5.58 -4.47 -9.60
N ASP A 185 -6.54 -3.71 -9.08
CA ASP A 185 -7.95 -4.10 -9.07
C ASP A 185 -8.54 -4.10 -10.49
N VAL A 186 -8.16 -3.10 -11.29
CA VAL A 186 -8.49 -3.03 -12.73
C VAL A 186 -7.94 -4.23 -13.49
N LEU A 187 -6.72 -4.68 -13.17
CA LEU A 187 -6.12 -5.86 -13.80
C LEU A 187 -6.76 -7.17 -13.34
N LYS A 188 -7.42 -7.20 -12.17
CA LYS A 188 -8.15 -8.38 -11.68
C LYS A 188 -9.48 -8.58 -12.39
N GLU A 189 -10.10 -7.50 -12.86
CA GLU A 189 -11.39 -7.58 -13.55
C GLU A 189 -11.28 -8.39 -14.84
N GLU A 190 -12.07 -9.46 -14.94
CA GLU A 190 -12.17 -10.26 -16.16
C GLU A 190 -13.38 -9.86 -17.01
N PRO A 191 -13.27 -9.98 -18.35
CA PRO A 191 -14.44 -9.89 -19.22
C PRO A 191 -15.44 -10.97 -18.81
N SER A 192 -16.56 -10.59 -18.19
CA SER A 192 -17.56 -11.52 -17.66
C SER A 192 -18.23 -12.39 -18.74
N ALA A 193 -18.10 -12.03 -20.02
CA ALA A 193 -18.54 -12.86 -21.14
C ALA A 193 -17.71 -12.57 -22.40
N PRO A 194 -17.43 -13.60 -23.24
CA PRO A 194 -16.74 -13.41 -24.53
C PRO A 194 -17.54 -12.58 -25.54
N LYS A 195 -18.80 -12.26 -25.26
CA LYS A 195 -19.70 -11.54 -26.17
C LYS A 195 -19.52 -10.02 -26.18
N HIS A 196 -18.92 -9.43 -25.16
CA HIS A 196 -18.71 -7.99 -25.09
C HIS A 196 -17.22 -7.67 -25.05
N PRO A 197 -16.70 -6.88 -26.01
CA PRO A 197 -15.31 -6.46 -25.97
C PRO A 197 -15.07 -5.60 -24.72
N PHE A 198 -13.90 -5.79 -24.13
CA PHE A 198 -13.50 -5.18 -22.86
C PHE A 198 -12.31 -4.26 -23.11
N PHE A 199 -12.42 -3.01 -22.68
CA PHE A 199 -11.42 -1.97 -22.91
C PHE A 199 -10.97 -1.34 -21.59
N TYR A 200 -9.74 -0.84 -21.59
CA TYR A 200 -9.15 -0.08 -20.51
C TYR A 200 -8.93 1.34 -21.00
N ILE A 201 -9.64 2.31 -20.43
CA ILE A 201 -9.51 3.73 -20.76
C ILE A 201 -8.55 4.35 -19.76
N VAL A 202 -7.35 4.72 -20.21
CA VAL A 202 -6.36 5.39 -19.37
C VAL A 202 -6.56 6.89 -19.48
N THR A 203 -7.00 7.53 -18.41
CA THR A 203 -7.12 8.99 -18.30
C THR A 203 -5.90 9.62 -17.65
N ARG A 204 -5.21 8.89 -16.76
CA ARG A 204 -3.91 9.31 -16.20
C ARG A 204 -2.87 8.22 -16.39
N GLY A 205 -1.77 8.54 -17.07
CA GLY A 205 -0.71 7.57 -17.33
C GLY A 205 0.38 8.12 -18.24
N VAL A 206 1.36 7.29 -18.59
CA VAL A 206 2.45 7.67 -19.51
C VAL A 206 1.94 7.89 -20.94
N GLN A 207 1.02 7.06 -21.40
CA GLN A 207 0.35 7.22 -22.69
C GLN A 207 -1.17 7.04 -22.52
N PRO A 208 -1.89 8.10 -22.11
CA PRO A 208 -3.34 8.04 -22.00
C PRO A 208 -4.00 7.74 -23.35
N ARG A 209 -4.86 6.70 -23.39
CA ARG A 209 -5.68 6.25 -24.53
C ARG A 209 -6.52 5.03 -24.13
N VAL A 210 -7.27 4.50 -25.07
CA VAL A 210 -7.99 3.22 -24.95
C VAL A 210 -7.07 2.04 -25.30
N TYR A 211 -7.08 1.01 -24.47
CA TYR A 211 -6.36 -0.25 -24.65
C TYR A 211 -7.31 -1.44 -24.65
N ASN A 212 -7.00 -2.47 -25.43
CA ASN A 212 -7.82 -3.68 -25.55
C ASN A 212 -7.19 -4.92 -24.89
N ASN A 213 -6.01 -4.78 -24.28
CA ASN A 213 -5.41 -5.85 -23.50
C ASN A 213 -4.56 -5.30 -22.34
N ARG A 214 -4.39 -6.14 -21.31
CA ARG A 214 -3.64 -5.81 -20.09
C ARG A 214 -2.17 -5.54 -20.39
N LEU A 215 -1.56 -6.30 -21.29
CA LEU A 215 -0.14 -6.15 -21.60
C LEU A 215 0.16 -4.78 -22.23
N GLN A 216 -0.64 -4.29 -23.19
CA GLN A 216 -0.42 -2.96 -23.76
C GLN A 216 -0.77 -1.85 -22.77
N LEU A 217 -1.80 -2.04 -21.93
CA LEU A 217 -2.09 -1.13 -20.83
C LEU A 217 -0.85 -0.94 -19.94
N MET A 218 -0.27 -2.04 -19.46
CA MET A 218 0.89 -1.99 -18.56
C MET A 218 2.15 -1.54 -19.26
N LEU A 219 2.41 -2.02 -20.49
CA LEU A 219 3.64 -1.74 -21.22
C LEU A 219 3.68 -0.31 -21.80
N LYS A 220 2.58 0.16 -22.38
CA LYS A 220 2.52 1.44 -23.10
C LYS A 220 1.77 2.51 -22.31
N GLY A 221 0.61 2.16 -21.74
CA GLY A 221 -0.26 3.12 -21.06
C GLY A 221 0.33 3.61 -19.75
N LEU A 222 0.74 2.68 -18.90
CA LEU A 222 1.21 2.98 -17.55
C LEU A 222 2.73 2.87 -17.42
N GLN A 223 3.40 2.13 -18.31
CA GLN A 223 4.80 1.71 -18.16
C GLN A 223 5.10 1.13 -16.76
N TRP A 224 4.17 0.31 -16.25
CA TRP A 224 4.25 -0.33 -14.93
C TRP A 224 4.22 0.64 -13.74
N ARG A 225 3.75 1.87 -13.94
CA ARG A 225 3.63 2.89 -12.91
C ARG A 225 2.19 3.14 -12.51
N ARG A 226 2.01 4.08 -11.60
CA ARG A 226 0.71 4.65 -11.23
C ARG A 226 -0.07 5.18 -12.44
N GLY A 227 -1.39 5.27 -12.28
CA GLY A 227 -2.29 5.85 -13.26
C GLY A 227 -3.75 5.62 -12.93
N LEU A 228 -4.63 6.32 -13.63
CA LEU A 228 -6.07 6.20 -13.50
C LEU A 228 -6.60 5.46 -14.73
N VAL A 229 -7.24 4.32 -14.48
CA VAL A 229 -7.75 3.43 -15.51
C VAL A 229 -9.20 3.09 -15.21
N THR A 230 -10.06 3.30 -16.20
CA THR A 230 -11.46 2.91 -16.13
C THR A 230 -11.68 1.72 -17.06
N THR A 231 -12.38 0.69 -16.59
CA THR A 231 -12.78 -0.44 -17.42
C THR A 231 -14.08 -0.12 -18.15
N PHE A 232 -14.19 -0.54 -19.41
CA PHE A 232 -15.34 -0.28 -20.25
C PHE A 232 -15.77 -1.56 -20.96
N LYS A 233 -17.06 -1.89 -20.84
CA LYS A 233 -17.70 -3.06 -21.48
C LYS A 233 -18.63 -2.56 -22.58
N GLY A 234 -18.24 -2.75 -23.83
CA GLY A 234 -18.99 -2.20 -24.96
C GLY A 234 -18.14 -2.12 -26.22
N PRO A 235 -18.67 -1.60 -27.33
CA PRO A 235 -17.93 -1.49 -28.57
C PRO A 235 -16.81 -0.45 -28.49
N LYS A 236 -15.73 -0.66 -29.26
CA LYS A 236 -14.53 0.18 -29.21
C LYS A 236 -14.81 1.66 -29.45
N HIS A 237 -15.69 1.98 -30.40
CA HIS A 237 -15.95 3.36 -30.79
C HIS A 237 -16.60 4.18 -29.66
N GLU A 238 -17.38 3.55 -28.77
CA GLU A 238 -17.94 4.20 -27.59
C GLU A 238 -16.84 4.47 -26.55
N ALA A 239 -15.92 3.52 -26.33
CA ALA A 239 -14.77 3.73 -25.45
C ALA A 239 -13.88 4.88 -25.97
N ASP A 240 -13.64 4.92 -27.28
CA ASP A 240 -12.87 6.00 -27.93
C ASP A 240 -13.62 7.34 -27.81
N ALA A 241 -14.94 7.38 -27.97
CA ALA A 241 -15.76 8.58 -27.81
C ALA A 241 -15.71 9.12 -26.37
N LEU A 242 -15.86 8.26 -25.37
CA LEU A 242 -15.73 8.62 -23.95
C LEU A 242 -14.33 9.19 -23.65
N PHE A 243 -13.28 8.57 -24.19
CA PHE A 243 -11.93 9.10 -24.03
C PHE A 243 -11.77 10.49 -24.66
N GLN A 244 -12.33 10.73 -25.84
CA GLN A 244 -12.27 12.05 -26.49
C GLN A 244 -13.05 13.12 -25.73
N GLU A 245 -14.19 12.75 -25.14
CA GLU A 245 -14.97 13.64 -24.26
C GLU A 245 -14.15 14.04 -23.04
N TRP A 246 -13.57 13.08 -22.33
CA TRP A 246 -12.71 13.35 -21.18
C TRP A 246 -11.44 14.13 -21.53
N LEU A 247 -10.88 13.90 -22.72
CA LEU A 247 -9.75 14.67 -23.23
C LEU A 247 -10.14 16.13 -23.45
N LYS A 248 -11.31 16.38 -24.04
CA LYS A 248 -11.85 17.72 -24.28
C LYS A 248 -12.15 18.47 -22.98
N ASP A 249 -12.64 17.75 -21.98
CA ASP A 249 -12.98 18.30 -20.66
C ASP A 249 -11.75 18.49 -19.74
N GLY A 250 -10.57 18.06 -20.18
CA GLY A 250 -9.32 18.24 -19.44
C GLY A 250 -9.07 17.22 -18.33
N TYR A 251 -9.81 16.10 -18.31
CA TYR A 251 -9.60 15.01 -17.35
C TYR A 251 -8.42 14.08 -17.70
N VAL A 252 -7.79 14.29 -18.86
CA VAL A 252 -6.69 13.45 -19.34
C VAL A 252 -5.33 14.06 -19.01
N GLU A 253 -4.55 13.37 -18.17
CA GLU A 253 -3.23 13.80 -17.70
C GLU A 253 -2.13 12.83 -18.17
N ARG A 254 -1.11 13.36 -18.87
CA ARG A 254 0.08 12.60 -19.24
C ARG A 254 1.16 12.72 -18.17
N LEU A 255 1.60 11.59 -17.64
CA LEU A 255 2.71 11.50 -16.70
C LEU A 255 4.05 11.55 -17.44
N ALA A 256 5.02 12.25 -16.86
CA ALA A 256 6.38 12.29 -17.38
C ALA A 256 7.00 10.88 -17.37
N VAL A 257 7.66 10.52 -18.47
CA VAL A 257 8.48 9.31 -18.52
C VAL A 257 9.68 9.57 -17.62
N ALA A 258 9.83 8.79 -16.55
CA ALA A 258 11.08 8.77 -15.82
C ALA A 258 12.15 8.26 -16.79
N THR A 259 13.05 9.13 -17.23
CA THR A 259 14.28 8.74 -17.93
C THR A 259 15.08 7.88 -16.96
N SER A 260 14.81 6.56 -16.97
CA SER A 260 15.68 5.59 -16.35
C SER A 260 16.95 5.59 -17.18
N THR A 261 17.94 6.36 -16.75
CA THR A 261 19.33 6.17 -17.15
C THR A 261 19.67 4.71 -16.81
N LEU A 262 19.79 3.91 -17.87
CA LEU A 262 20.08 2.47 -17.85
C LEU A 262 21.49 2.18 -17.35
#